data_AF-A0A1M7JXS3-F1
#
_entry.id   AF-A0A1M7JXS3-F1
#
_cell.length_a   1.000
_cell.length_b   1.000
_cell.length_c   1.000
_cell.angle_alpha   90.00
_cell.angle_beta   90.00
_cell.angle_gamma   90.00
#
_symmetry.space_group_name_H-M   'P 1'
#
loop_
_entity.id
_entity.type
_entity.pdbx_description
1 polymer ?
#
loop_
_entity_poly.entity_id
_entity_poly.type
_entity_poly.pdbx_seq_one_letter_code
_entity_poly.pdbx_strand_id
1 'polypeptide(L)'
;MKKIHFNHLTFKKWTSLLMVLSLVCILIGGFEIFEFEYKRTNRMLASIGYLCQFIYFSQMFWYKNYVEWNALGMNIKINRFISTAIKFENVKIIALDNTTLKIIKQSGSEKTFEIHNIERSDLE
;
A
#
# COMPACT_ATOMS: atom_id res chain seq x y z
N MET A 1 -10.78 17.93 -11.12
CA MET A 1 -10.92 17.21 -9.83
C MET A 1 -9.80 16.19 -9.74
N LYS A 2 -9.34 15.84 -8.54
CA LYS A 2 -8.25 14.87 -8.35
C LYS A 2 -8.84 13.47 -8.14
N LYS A 3 -8.27 12.48 -8.80
CA LYS A 3 -8.63 11.07 -8.61
C LYS A 3 -8.01 10.47 -7.36
N ILE A 4 -8.65 9.43 -6.82
CA ILE A 4 -8.10 8.52 -5.82
C ILE A 4 -7.56 7.29 -6.55
N HIS A 5 -6.30 6.94 -6.30
CA HIS A 5 -5.78 5.67 -6.76
C HIS A 5 -6.15 4.57 -5.77
N PHE A 6 -6.94 3.60 -6.21
CA PHE A 6 -7.35 2.45 -5.39
C PHE A 6 -6.48 1.22 -5.67
N ASN A 7 -5.81 0.71 -4.63
CA ASN A 7 -5.04 -0.52 -4.71
C ASN A 7 -5.62 -1.60 -3.77
N HIS A 8 -6.29 -2.59 -4.35
CA HIS A 8 -6.68 -3.78 -3.58
C HIS A 8 -5.46 -4.69 -3.34
N LEU A 9 -5.08 -4.86 -2.08
CA LEU A 9 -3.93 -5.65 -1.65
C LEU A 9 -4.36 -7.12 -1.53
N THR A 10 -4.21 -7.86 -2.63
CA THR A 10 -4.62 -9.26 -2.74
C THR A 10 -3.51 -10.11 -3.38
N PHE A 11 -3.29 -11.31 -2.83
CA PHE A 11 -2.31 -12.28 -3.36
C PHE A 11 -2.63 -12.79 -4.77
N LYS A 12 -3.85 -12.55 -5.27
CA LYS A 12 -4.26 -12.95 -6.62
C LYS A 12 -3.67 -12.09 -7.74
N LYS A 13 -3.07 -10.93 -7.41
CA LYS A 13 -2.43 -10.06 -8.39
C LYS A 13 -1.05 -10.61 -8.76
N TRP A 14 -0.70 -10.52 -10.05
CA TRP A 14 0.63 -10.84 -10.55
C TRP A 14 1.75 -10.08 -9.82
N THR A 15 1.48 -8.85 -9.37
CA THR A 15 2.42 -8.05 -8.57
C THR A 15 2.72 -8.69 -7.21
N SER A 16 1.77 -9.40 -6.60
CA SER A 16 2.01 -10.14 -5.35
C SER A 16 2.86 -11.38 -5.57
N LEU A 17 2.72 -12.06 -6.72
CA LEU A 17 3.63 -13.15 -7.10
C LEU A 17 5.06 -12.64 -7.29
N LEU A 18 5.23 -11.51 -8.00
CA LEU A 18 6.52 -10.86 -8.16
C LEU A 18 7.15 -10.46 -6.83
N MET A 19 6.34 -10.02 -5.87
CA MET A 19 6.80 -9.71 -4.51
C MET A 19 7.34 -10.96 -3.81
N VAL A 20 6.63 -12.10 -3.87
CA VAL A 20 7.13 -13.37 -3.31
C VAL A 20 8.41 -13.83 -4.02
N LEU A 21 8.46 -13.78 -5.34
CA LEU A 21 9.64 -14.15 -6.11
C LEU A 21 10.85 -13.26 -5.76
N SER A 22 10.65 -11.95 -5.61
CA SER A 22 11.71 -11.03 -5.22
C SER A 22 12.26 -11.33 -3.82
N LEU A 23 11.40 -11.78 -2.88
CA LEU A 23 11.83 -12.23 -1.56
C LEU A 23 12.71 -13.48 -1.67
N VAL A 24 12.34 -14.45 -2.52
CA VAL A 24 13.16 -15.63 -2.79
C VAL A 24 14.52 -15.23 -3.37
N CYS A 25 14.58 -14.30 -4.31
CA CYS A 25 15.84 -13.78 -4.85
C CYS A 25 16.72 -13.13 -3.76
N ILE A 26 16.12 -12.35 -2.85
CA ILE A 26 16.83 -11.75 -1.71
C ILE A 26 17.42 -12.84 -0.81
N LEU A 27 16.65 -13.88 -0.48
CA LEU A 27 17.11 -14.96 0.39
C LEU A 27 18.24 -15.77 -0.27
N ILE A 28 18.05 -16.19 -1.53
CA ILE A 28 19.05 -16.96 -2.27
C ILE A 28 20.35 -16.16 -2.42
N GLY A 29 20.25 -14.91 -2.90
CA GLY A 29 21.43 -14.08 -3.15
C GLY A 29 22.09 -13.55 -1.87
N GLY A 30 21.32 -13.34 -0.80
CA GLY A 30 21.79 -12.80 0.47
C GLY A 30 22.45 -13.85 1.37
N PHE A 31 21.91 -15.07 1.41
CA PHE A 31 22.51 -16.20 2.14
C PHE A 31 23.49 -17.01 1.30
N GLU A 32 23.69 -16.65 0.02
CA GLU A 32 24.56 -17.36 -0.91
C GLU A 32 24.22 -18.87 -0.98
N ILE A 33 22.91 -19.21 -0.98
CA ILE A 33 22.41 -20.60 -0.95
C ILE A 33 22.96 -21.43 -2.12
N PHE A 34 23.18 -20.77 -3.27
CA PHE A 34 23.90 -21.33 -4.39
C PHE A 34 25.29 -20.73 -4.49
N GLU A 35 26.31 -21.59 -4.53
CA GLU A 35 27.68 -21.22 -4.84
C GLU A 35 27.81 -20.96 -6.34
N PHE A 36 27.55 -19.71 -6.75
CA PHE A 36 27.87 -19.29 -8.11
C PHE A 36 29.37 -19.05 -8.24
N GLU A 37 29.92 -19.38 -9.41
CA GLU A 37 31.32 -19.18 -9.78
C GLU A 37 31.79 -17.74 -9.51
N TYR A 38 30.90 -16.76 -9.70
CA TYR A 38 31.16 -15.36 -9.38
C TYR A 38 30.31 -14.89 -8.19
N LYS A 39 30.97 -14.53 -7.09
CA LYS A 39 30.33 -13.92 -5.90
C LYS A 39 29.50 -12.68 -6.21
N ARG A 40 29.83 -11.96 -7.29
CA ARG A 40 29.07 -10.79 -7.78
C ARG A 40 27.63 -11.16 -8.17
N THR A 41 27.40 -12.38 -8.67
CA THR A 41 26.08 -12.82 -9.15
C THR A 41 25.08 -12.93 -8.00
N ASN A 42 25.47 -13.53 -6.86
CA ASN A 42 24.64 -13.59 -5.66
C ASN A 42 24.23 -12.18 -5.18
N ARG A 43 25.19 -11.26 -5.13
CA ARG A 43 24.94 -9.87 -4.75
C ARG A 43 23.96 -9.18 -5.71
N MET A 44 24.14 -9.34 -7.02
CA MET A 44 23.24 -8.76 -8.02
C MET A 44 21.83 -9.33 -7.90
N LEU A 45 21.68 -10.65 -7.69
CA LEU A 45 20.39 -11.30 -7.50
C LEU A 45 19.65 -10.72 -6.29
N ALA A 46 20.34 -10.56 -5.16
CA ALA A 46 19.76 -9.94 -3.98
C ALA A 46 19.38 -8.47 -4.23
N SER A 47 20.25 -7.69 -4.89
CA SER A 47 19.97 -6.29 -5.21
C SER A 47 18.74 -6.12 -6.12
N ILE A 48 18.56 -6.99 -7.11
CA ILE A 48 17.36 -6.98 -7.97
C ILE A 48 16.12 -7.26 -7.12
N GLY A 49 16.18 -8.26 -6.24
CA GLY A 49 15.07 -8.57 -5.33
C GLY A 49 14.70 -7.37 -4.43
N TYR A 50 15.70 -6.70 -3.84
CA TYR A 50 15.48 -5.48 -3.06
C TYR A 50 14.88 -4.35 -3.89
N LEU A 51 15.35 -4.15 -5.11
CA LEU A 51 14.82 -3.12 -6.01
C LEU A 51 13.35 -3.37 -6.34
N CYS A 52 12.97 -4.63 -6.62
CA CYS A 52 11.57 -5.00 -6.86
C CYS A 52 10.68 -4.71 -5.64
N GLN A 53 11.13 -5.09 -4.44
CA GLN A 53 10.41 -4.79 -3.19
C GLN A 53 10.26 -3.29 -2.97
N PHE A 54 11.33 -2.53 -3.19
CA PHE A 54 11.32 -1.07 -3.07
C PHE A 54 10.29 -0.44 -4.02
N ILE A 55 10.31 -0.83 -5.30
CA ILE A 55 9.36 -0.33 -6.30
C ILE A 55 7.92 -0.66 -5.87
N TYR A 56 7.66 -1.89 -5.44
CA TYR A 56 6.33 -2.33 -5.01
C TYR A 56 5.79 -1.48 -3.85
N PHE A 57 6.56 -1.31 -2.77
CA PHE A 57 6.10 -0.53 -1.61
C PHE A 57 6.12 0.99 -1.85
N SER A 58 6.90 1.48 -2.82
CA SER A 58 6.99 2.91 -3.11
C SER A 58 5.74 3.50 -3.76
N GLN A 59 4.82 2.68 -4.28
CA GLN A 59 3.61 3.11 -4.98
C GLN A 59 2.77 4.09 -4.17
N MET A 60 2.70 3.91 -2.84
CA MET A 60 2.00 4.82 -1.95
C MET A 60 2.51 6.27 -2.03
N PHE A 61 3.79 6.48 -2.35
CA PHE A 61 4.39 7.81 -2.45
C PHE A 61 4.15 8.48 -3.81
N TRP A 62 3.86 7.71 -4.86
CA TRP A 62 3.71 8.24 -6.22
C TRP A 62 2.39 8.99 -6.40
N TYR A 63 1.34 8.57 -5.69
CA TYR A 63 0.01 9.14 -5.83
C TYR A 63 -0.28 10.16 -4.73
N LYS A 64 -0.87 11.30 -5.09
CA LYS A 64 -1.30 12.32 -4.12
C LYS A 64 -2.45 11.83 -3.24
N ASN A 65 -3.43 11.17 -3.85
CA ASN A 65 -4.51 10.48 -3.16
C ASN A 65 -4.41 8.98 -3.46
N TYR A 66 -4.35 8.18 -2.40
CA TYR A 66 -4.12 6.74 -2.49
C TYR A 66 -4.90 6.04 -1.39
N VAL A 67 -5.66 5.03 -1.77
CA VAL A 67 -6.36 4.13 -0.85
C VAL A 67 -5.93 2.73 -1.16
N GLU A 68 -5.33 2.07 -0.18
CA GLU A 68 -4.96 0.67 -0.27
C GLU A 68 -5.72 -0.11 0.77
N TRP A 69 -6.29 -1.25 0.40
CA TRP A 69 -7.17 -2.00 1.28
C TRP A 69 -7.04 -3.50 1.09
N ASN A 70 -7.39 -4.25 2.13
CA ASN A 70 -7.55 -5.69 2.12
C ASN A 70 -8.74 -6.07 3.01
N ALA A 71 -8.92 -7.36 3.32
CA ALA A 71 -10.03 -7.82 4.15
C ALA A 71 -10.00 -7.31 5.61
N LEU A 72 -8.83 -6.90 6.12
CA LEU A 72 -8.64 -6.50 7.53
C LEU A 72 -8.79 -4.99 7.74
N GLY A 73 -8.45 -4.20 6.72
CA GLY A 73 -8.45 -2.75 6.84
C GLY A 73 -7.97 -2.04 5.58
N MET A 74 -7.69 -0.74 5.75
CA MET A 74 -7.21 0.12 4.69
C MET A 74 -6.25 1.19 5.19
N ASN A 75 -5.37 1.61 4.31
CA ASN A 75 -4.54 2.80 4.44
C ASN A 75 -5.10 3.90 3.55
N ILE A 76 -5.56 4.99 4.16
CA ILE A 76 -6.13 6.13 3.44
C ILE A 76 -5.12 7.28 3.43
N LYS A 77 -4.84 7.80 2.24
CA LYS A 77 -4.12 9.07 2.03
C LYS A 77 -4.95 9.93 1.08
N ILE A 78 -5.59 10.98 1.58
CA ILE A 78 -6.38 11.92 0.76
C ILE A 78 -5.98 13.34 1.17
N ASN A 79 -5.57 14.16 0.18
CA ASN A 79 -5.11 15.54 0.36
C ASN A 79 -4.07 15.73 1.48
N ARG A 80 -3.32 14.68 1.83
CA ARG A 80 -2.34 14.65 2.92
C ARG A 80 -1.07 13.92 2.48
N PHE A 81 0.04 14.22 3.14
CA PHE A 81 1.32 13.57 2.87
C PHE A 81 1.44 12.20 3.56
N ILE A 82 0.91 12.08 4.78
CA ILE A 82 0.97 10.87 5.60
C ILE A 82 -0.36 10.13 5.51
N SER A 83 -0.30 8.80 5.36
CA SER A 83 -1.48 7.94 5.36
C SER A 83 -1.93 7.60 6.77
N THR A 84 -3.22 7.28 6.90
CA THR A 84 -3.80 6.79 8.14
C THR A 84 -4.29 5.36 7.93
N ALA A 85 -3.80 4.44 8.77
CA ALA A 85 -4.27 3.07 8.82
C ALA A 85 -5.59 2.98 9.60
N ILE A 86 -6.55 2.24 9.03
CA ILE A 86 -7.88 2.01 9.57
C ILE A 86 -8.16 0.52 9.51
N LYS A 87 -8.35 -0.10 10.67
CA LYS A 87 -8.82 -1.49 10.75
C LYS A 87 -10.33 -1.50 10.73
N PHE A 88 -10.94 -2.34 9.90
CA PHE A 88 -12.39 -2.40 9.75
C PHE A 88 -13.11 -2.86 11.01
N GLU A 89 -12.49 -3.78 11.77
CA GLU A 89 -13.00 -4.23 13.07
C GLU A 89 -13.28 -3.08 14.04
N ASN A 90 -12.54 -1.97 13.93
CA ASN A 90 -12.63 -0.84 14.83
C ASN A 90 -13.56 0.25 14.32
N VAL A 91 -14.11 0.15 13.10
CA VAL A 91 -14.99 1.17 12.54
C VAL A 91 -16.40 0.96 13.07
N LYS A 92 -17.00 2.03 13.61
CA LYS A 92 -18.39 2.03 14.08
C LYS A 92 -19.30 2.77 13.10
N ILE A 93 -18.88 3.97 12.68
CA ILE A 93 -19.68 4.84 11.81
C ILE A 93 -18.74 5.44 10.75
N ILE A 94 -19.24 5.50 9.52
CA ILE A 94 -18.65 6.25 8.43
C ILE A 94 -19.67 7.33 8.06
N ALA A 95 -19.26 8.59 8.10
CA ALA A 95 -20.08 9.73 7.71
C ALA A 95 -19.36 10.48 6.59
N LEU A 96 -20.01 10.55 5.43
CA LEU A 96 -19.54 11.29 4.27
C LEU A 96 -20.42 12.53 4.11
N ASP A 97 -19.81 13.71 4.07
CA ASP A 97 -20.47 14.95 3.68
C ASP A 97 -19.83 15.49 2.38
N ASN A 98 -20.20 16.69 1.93
CA ASN A 98 -19.69 17.25 0.67
C ASN A 98 -18.21 17.63 0.70
N THR A 99 -17.59 17.77 1.87
CA THR A 99 -16.23 18.32 2.06
C THR A 99 -15.32 17.43 2.90
N THR A 100 -15.89 16.54 3.73
CA THR A 100 -15.18 15.67 4.66
C THR A 100 -15.72 14.24 4.68
N LEU A 101 -14.81 13.32 4.90
CA LEU A 101 -15.07 11.93 5.26
C LEU A 101 -14.65 11.74 6.72
N LYS A 102 -15.60 11.39 7.58
CA LYS A 102 -15.38 11.08 9.00
C LYS A 102 -15.54 9.61 9.27
N ILE A 103 -14.55 9.03 9.94
CA ILE A 103 -14.55 7.64 10.37
C ILE A 103 -14.47 7.63 11.89
N ILE A 104 -15.55 7.18 12.52
CA ILE A 104 -15.68 7.11 13.98
C ILE A 104 -15.42 5.67 14.39
N LYS A 105 -14.44 5.49 15.28
CA LYS A 105 -14.07 4.18 15.81
C LYS A 105 -15.00 3.75 16.93
N GLN A 106 -15.04 2.45 17.22
CA GLN A 106 -15.77 1.90 18.36
C GLN A 106 -15.33 2.50 19.70
N SER A 107 -14.04 2.88 19.81
CA SER A 107 -13.48 3.56 20.98
C SER A 107 -13.97 5.00 21.17
N GLY A 108 -14.77 5.55 20.23
CA GLY A 108 -15.18 6.95 20.20
C GLY A 108 -14.16 7.91 19.55
N SER A 109 -12.96 7.43 19.19
CA SER A 109 -11.98 8.28 18.48
C SER A 109 -12.38 8.48 17.02
N GLU A 110 -12.17 9.69 16.50
CA GLU A 110 -12.53 10.05 15.13
C GLU A 110 -11.30 10.29 14.24
N LYS A 111 -11.46 9.99 12.96
CA LYS A 111 -10.53 10.34 11.90
C LYS A 111 -11.28 11.05 10.78
N THR A 112 -10.93 12.31 10.57
CA THR A 112 -11.54 13.16 9.54
C THR A 112 -10.56 13.35 8.38
N PHE A 113 -11.03 13.21 7.16
CA PHE A 113 -10.30 13.42 5.91
C PHE A 113 -11.00 14.50 5.10
N GLU A 114 -10.24 15.46 4.59
CA GLU A 114 -10.78 16.49 3.71
C GLU A 114 -10.80 15.98 2.27
N ILE A 115 -11.99 15.90 1.70
CA ILE A 115 -12.24 15.37 0.34
C ILE A 115 -12.51 16.48 -0.66
N HIS A 116 -12.14 17.72 -0.33
CA HIS A 116 -12.25 18.85 -1.26
C HIS A 116 -11.50 18.53 -2.58
N ASN A 117 -12.13 18.87 -3.71
CA ASN A 117 -11.56 18.69 -5.06
C ASN A 117 -11.23 17.22 -5.40
N ILE A 118 -11.92 16.25 -4.81
CA ILE A 118 -11.91 14.84 -5.22
C ILE A 118 -13.02 14.59 -6.24
N GLU A 119 -12.78 13.68 -7.19
CA GLU A 119 -13.78 13.27 -8.17
C GLU A 119 -14.93 12.52 -7.48
N ARG A 120 -16.18 12.89 -7.78
CA ARG A 120 -17.35 12.30 -7.08
C ARG A 120 -17.53 10.81 -7.33
N SER A 121 -17.17 10.33 -8.53
CA SER A 121 -17.19 8.91 -8.87
C SER A 121 -16.28 8.05 -8.00
N ASP A 122 -15.26 8.64 -7.37
CA ASP A 122 -14.37 7.94 -6.44
C ASP A 122 -14.92 7.94 -4.99
N LEU A 123 -16.03 8.64 -4.72
CA LEU A 123 -16.67 8.74 -3.40
C LEU A 123 -17.95 7.90 -3.28
N GLU A 124 -18.50 7.45 -4.41
CA GLU A 124 -19.68 6.56 -4.52
C GLU A 124 -19.27 5.08 -4.43
#